data_AF-A0A962J406-F1
#
_entry.id   AF-A0A962J406-F1
#
_cell.length_a   1.000
_cell.length_b   1.000
_cell.length_c   1.000
_cell.angle_alpha   90.00
_cell.angle_beta   90.00
_cell.angle_gamma   90.00
#
_symmetry.space_group_name_H-M   'P 1'
#
loop_
_entity.id
_entity.type
_entity.pdbx_description
1 polymer ?
#
loop_
_entity_poly.entity_id
_entity_poly.type
_entity_poly.pdbx_seq_one_letter_code
_entity_poly.pdbx_strand_id
1 'polypeptide(L)'
;MGIKHHALVTTLALTILCGSIAAHAKSCVENQECMFQTIANEAAKIDNQSWRDQTYRELAKSMAAAGLVQEAIPYIEKIQTPDTKAMTIRGIGMAAAQLGLSPEQYAALFTTLRAEAEKITHPPSYAIALTYIAMSQAFAGDNAGAWKTASDMENDALRHKAYGETAEIQAGKGNTQAAMKSIGLIESEAYRNKSYSIVCKILTDNAKQDLDYQKAFDFADAITNPYKKAEAMQYIVIARQTQAAEAHKSLKENGITN
;
A
#
# COMPACT_ATOMS: atom_id res chain seq x y z
N MET A 1 -11.59 -74.11 -57.61
CA MET A 1 -10.99 -75.37 -57.12
C MET A 1 -9.62 -75.01 -56.56
N GLY A 2 -9.39 -75.23 -55.26
CA GLY A 2 -8.05 -75.22 -54.65
C GLY A 2 -7.62 -73.94 -53.92
N ILE A 3 -7.45 -74.06 -52.61
CA ILE A 3 -6.99 -73.07 -51.61
C ILE A 3 -5.44 -73.06 -51.52
N LYS A 4 -4.87 -71.99 -50.93
CA LYS A 4 -3.65 -71.87 -50.07
C LYS A 4 -2.65 -70.85 -50.63
N HIS A 5 -1.83 -70.10 -49.89
CA HIS A 5 -1.73 -69.61 -48.51
C HIS A 5 -0.62 -68.53 -48.54
N HIS A 6 -0.74 -67.49 -47.71
CA HIS A 6 0.29 -66.61 -47.14
C HIS A 6 1.64 -66.39 -47.85
N ALA A 7 1.92 -65.11 -48.15
CA ALA A 7 3.22 -64.51 -47.89
C ALA A 7 3.04 -63.09 -47.34
N LEU A 8 3.63 -62.90 -46.16
CA LEU A 8 3.72 -61.70 -45.36
C LEU A 8 4.79 -60.75 -45.95
N VAL A 9 4.78 -59.51 -45.44
CA VAL A 9 5.85 -58.49 -45.43
C VAL A 9 5.64 -57.33 -46.40
N THR A 10 4.77 -56.42 -45.96
CA THR A 10 4.68 -55.03 -46.38
C THR A 10 5.92 -54.24 -45.93
N THR A 11 6.48 -53.46 -46.85
CA THR A 11 7.54 -52.49 -46.59
C THR A 11 6.95 -51.08 -46.54
N LEU A 12 7.55 -50.24 -45.69
CA LEU A 12 7.84 -48.82 -45.91
C LEU A 12 6.94 -47.74 -45.24
N ALA A 13 7.59 -47.14 -44.23
CA ALA A 13 7.74 -45.70 -44.00
C ALA A 13 6.68 -44.87 -43.27
N LEU A 14 7.22 -44.19 -42.25
CA LEU A 14 7.05 -42.78 -41.94
C LEU A 14 5.72 -42.36 -41.30
N THR A 15 5.77 -42.15 -39.99
CA THR A 15 5.62 -40.78 -39.45
C THR A 15 6.06 -40.73 -38.00
N ILE A 16 7.05 -39.88 -37.78
CA ILE A 16 7.46 -39.37 -36.48
C ILE A 16 6.24 -38.65 -35.88
N LEU A 17 5.60 -39.22 -34.86
CA LEU A 17 4.91 -38.42 -33.84
C LEU A 17 6.02 -37.88 -32.93
N CYS A 18 6.77 -36.85 -33.35
CA CYS A 18 6.44 -35.43 -33.20
C CYS A 18 5.73 -35.18 -31.87
N GLY A 19 6.54 -34.71 -30.92
CA GLY A 19 6.16 -34.51 -29.54
C GLY A 19 4.92 -33.65 -29.35
N SER A 20 4.06 -34.10 -28.47
CA SER A 20 2.93 -33.30 -27.99
C SER A 20 2.61 -33.56 -26.52
N ILE A 21 3.52 -34.20 -25.76
CA ILE A 21 3.40 -34.32 -24.30
C ILE A 21 4.42 -33.42 -23.57
N ALA A 22 5.47 -32.95 -24.25
CA ALA A 22 6.50 -32.10 -23.63
C ALA A 22 6.20 -30.58 -23.67
N ALA A 23 5.00 -30.16 -24.10
CA ALA A 23 4.66 -28.73 -24.23
C ALA A 23 3.85 -28.16 -23.04
N HIS A 24 3.44 -28.98 -22.07
CA HIS A 24 2.56 -28.57 -20.97
C HIS A 24 3.22 -28.44 -19.59
N ALA A 25 4.56 -28.45 -19.53
CA ALA A 25 5.29 -28.26 -18.28
C ALA A 25 6.30 -27.11 -18.39
N LYS A 26 5.86 -25.96 -18.94
CA LYS A 26 6.50 -24.71 -18.51
C LYS A 26 5.95 -24.45 -17.11
N SER A 27 6.77 -24.78 -16.10
CA SER A 27 6.43 -24.65 -14.68
C SER A 27 5.74 -23.31 -14.42
N CYS A 28 4.60 -23.32 -13.73
CA CYS A 28 3.89 -22.08 -13.39
C CYS A 28 4.76 -21.10 -12.59
N VAL A 29 5.86 -21.55 -11.99
CA VAL A 29 6.85 -20.71 -11.31
C VAL A 29 7.35 -19.56 -12.18
N GLU A 30 7.48 -19.75 -13.50
CA GLU A 30 7.94 -18.71 -14.43
C GLU A 30 6.80 -17.87 -15.02
N ASN A 31 5.54 -18.23 -14.76
CA ASN A 31 4.36 -17.55 -15.28
C ASN A 31 3.51 -17.02 -14.12
N GLN A 32 3.65 -15.73 -13.86
CA GLN A 32 2.95 -15.04 -12.79
C GLN A 32 1.43 -15.11 -12.91
N GLU A 33 0.88 -15.07 -14.13
CA GLU A 33 -0.57 -15.22 -14.36
C GLU A 33 -1.03 -16.63 -13.97
N CYS A 34 -0.27 -17.67 -14.35
CA CYS A 34 -0.58 -19.04 -13.92
C CYS A 34 -0.55 -19.15 -12.39
N MET A 35 0.44 -18.55 -11.71
CA MET A 35 0.52 -18.58 -10.25
C MET A 35 -0.69 -17.92 -9.60
N PHE A 36 -1.11 -16.74 -10.08
CA PHE A 36 -2.28 -16.06 -9.53
C PHE A 36 -3.58 -16.85 -9.75
N GLN A 37 -3.76 -17.43 -10.93
CA GLN A 37 -4.91 -18.31 -11.21
C GLN A 37 -4.90 -19.55 -10.31
N THR A 38 -3.73 -20.16 -10.10
CA THR A 38 -3.57 -21.32 -9.20
C THR A 38 -3.94 -20.94 -7.77
N ILE A 39 -3.44 -19.82 -7.25
CA ILE A 39 -3.78 -19.34 -5.90
C ILE A 39 -5.28 -19.07 -5.78
N ALA A 40 -5.90 -18.44 -6.79
CA ALA A 40 -7.35 -18.20 -6.80
C ALA A 40 -8.16 -19.50 -6.74
N ASN A 41 -7.75 -20.51 -7.51
CA ASN A 41 -8.38 -21.82 -7.54
C ASN A 41 -8.24 -22.56 -6.20
N GLU A 42 -7.07 -22.49 -5.56
CA GLU A 42 -6.88 -23.08 -4.23
C GLU A 42 -7.65 -22.32 -3.16
N ALA A 43 -7.69 -20.98 -3.21
CA ALA A 43 -8.48 -20.16 -2.29
C ALA A 43 -9.96 -20.54 -2.32
N ALA A 44 -10.52 -20.81 -3.51
CA ALA A 44 -11.91 -21.23 -3.68
C ALA A 44 -12.23 -22.58 -3.00
N LYS A 45 -11.23 -23.43 -2.75
CA LYS A 45 -11.37 -24.72 -2.07
C LYS A 45 -11.20 -24.64 -0.55
N ILE A 46 -10.82 -23.48 0.00
CA ILE A 46 -10.61 -23.34 1.45
C ILE A 46 -11.98 -23.23 2.14
N ASP A 47 -12.31 -24.22 2.96
CA ASP A 47 -13.57 -24.24 3.72
C ASP A 47 -13.61 -23.14 4.80
N ASN A 48 -12.51 -22.96 5.54
CA ASN A 48 -12.42 -21.93 6.58
C ASN A 48 -12.50 -20.52 5.96
N GLN A 49 -13.61 -19.81 6.23
CA GLN A 49 -13.86 -18.49 5.66
C GLN A 49 -12.76 -17.47 5.97
N SER A 50 -12.25 -17.45 7.21
CA SER A 50 -11.22 -16.48 7.60
C SER A 50 -9.93 -16.70 6.79
N TRP A 51 -9.52 -17.95 6.62
CA TRP A 51 -8.35 -18.30 5.81
C TRP A 51 -8.58 -18.00 4.33
N ARG A 52 -9.76 -18.32 3.79
CA ARG A 52 -10.13 -18.02 2.41
C ARG A 52 -10.09 -16.52 2.13
N ASP A 53 -10.72 -15.72 3.00
CA ASP A 53 -10.75 -14.26 2.89
C ASP A 53 -9.32 -13.68 2.95
N GLN A 54 -8.48 -14.20 3.84
CA GLN A 54 -7.08 -13.81 3.92
C GLN A 54 -6.30 -14.16 2.64
N THR A 55 -6.51 -15.35 2.08
CA THR A 55 -5.86 -15.75 0.82
C THR A 55 -6.25 -14.84 -0.34
N TYR A 56 -7.54 -14.50 -0.48
CA TYR A 56 -7.98 -13.54 -1.50
C TYR A 56 -7.40 -12.14 -1.29
N ARG A 57 -7.30 -11.67 -0.04
CA ARG A 57 -6.65 -10.39 0.28
C ARG A 57 -5.20 -10.36 -0.19
N GLU A 58 -4.40 -11.37 0.17
CA GLU A 58 -2.97 -11.40 -0.19
C GLU A 58 -2.76 -11.59 -1.69
N LEU A 59 -3.63 -12.37 -2.35
CA LEU A 59 -3.63 -12.50 -3.80
C LEU A 59 -3.87 -11.14 -4.47
N ALA A 60 -4.94 -10.43 -4.09
CA ALA A 60 -5.28 -9.14 -4.67
C ALA A 60 -4.18 -8.09 -4.47
N LYS A 61 -3.59 -8.04 -3.27
CA LYS A 61 -2.45 -7.17 -2.97
C LYS A 61 -1.24 -7.50 -3.87
N SER A 62 -0.94 -8.78 -4.07
CA SER A 62 0.19 -9.23 -4.89
C SER A 62 -0.02 -8.92 -6.38
N MET A 63 -1.26 -9.09 -6.87
CA MET A 63 -1.65 -8.70 -8.22
C MET A 63 -1.51 -7.19 -8.45
N ALA A 64 -2.00 -6.38 -7.50
CA ALA A 64 -1.87 -4.93 -7.58
C ALA A 64 -0.40 -4.48 -7.57
N ALA A 65 0.46 -5.09 -6.74
CA ALA A 65 1.89 -4.80 -6.71
C ALA A 65 2.61 -5.14 -8.02
N ALA A 66 2.04 -6.04 -8.82
CA ALA A 66 2.53 -6.41 -10.14
C ALA A 66 1.97 -5.57 -11.29
N GLY A 67 1.16 -4.54 -10.99
CA GLY A 67 0.50 -3.72 -12.01
C GLY A 67 -0.83 -4.26 -12.52
N LEU A 68 -1.27 -5.44 -12.07
CA LEU A 68 -2.57 -6.04 -12.41
C LEU A 68 -3.68 -5.51 -11.50
N VAL A 69 -3.79 -4.18 -11.44
CA VAL A 69 -4.65 -3.48 -10.47
C VAL A 69 -6.13 -3.75 -10.77
N GLN A 70 -6.53 -3.76 -12.04
CA GLN A 70 -7.94 -3.99 -12.41
C GLN A 70 -8.37 -5.43 -12.17
N GLU A 71 -7.46 -6.38 -12.38
CA GLU A 71 -7.67 -7.81 -12.15
C GLU A 71 -7.68 -8.15 -10.65
N ALA A 72 -7.05 -7.33 -9.80
CA ALA A 72 -7.06 -7.49 -8.36
C ALA A 72 -8.40 -7.10 -7.71
N ILE A 73 -9.10 -6.09 -8.23
CA ILE A 73 -10.30 -5.50 -7.63
C ILE A 73 -11.45 -6.52 -7.43
N PRO A 74 -11.79 -7.41 -8.39
CA PRO A 74 -12.86 -8.39 -8.21
C PRO A 74 -12.70 -9.32 -7.00
N TYR A 75 -11.50 -9.48 -6.46
CA TYR A 75 -11.27 -10.30 -5.27
C TYR A 75 -11.80 -9.65 -3.99
N ILE A 76 -12.09 -8.34 -3.96
CA ILE A 76 -12.78 -7.70 -2.84
C ILE A 76 -14.17 -8.30 -2.65
N GLU A 77 -14.89 -8.61 -3.73
CA GLU A 77 -16.23 -9.21 -3.67
C GLU A 77 -16.21 -10.68 -3.25
N LYS A 78 -15.09 -11.39 -3.48
CA LYS A 78 -14.93 -12.79 -3.06
C LYS A 78 -14.77 -12.95 -1.54
N ILE A 79 -14.42 -11.87 -0.85
CA ILE A 79 -14.23 -11.82 0.60
C ILE A 79 -15.57 -11.59 1.30
N GLN A 80 -15.84 -12.32 2.37
CA GLN A 80 -17.10 -12.17 3.12
C GLN A 80 -16.97 -11.24 4.32
N THR A 81 -15.83 -11.28 5.01
CA THR A 81 -15.58 -10.52 6.23
C THR A 81 -15.39 -9.03 5.93
N PRO A 82 -16.24 -8.12 6.45
CA PRO A 82 -16.18 -6.68 6.15
C PRO A 82 -14.81 -6.04 6.44
N ASP A 83 -14.18 -6.38 7.56
CA ASP A 83 -12.84 -5.88 7.90
C ASP A 83 -11.79 -6.34 6.89
N THR A 84 -11.89 -7.58 6.41
CA THR A 84 -10.97 -8.10 5.40
C THR A 84 -11.19 -7.45 4.05
N LYS A 85 -12.42 -7.04 3.68
CA LYS A 85 -12.67 -6.20 2.50
C LYS A 85 -11.95 -4.87 2.62
N ALA A 86 -12.10 -4.17 3.74
CA ALA A 86 -11.42 -2.90 3.99
C ALA A 86 -9.90 -3.04 3.94
N MET A 87 -9.34 -4.10 4.54
CA MET A 87 -7.90 -4.40 4.44
C MET A 87 -7.44 -4.74 3.03
N THR A 88 -8.31 -5.31 2.18
CA THR A 88 -7.99 -5.62 0.78
C THR A 88 -7.96 -4.35 -0.07
N ILE A 89 -8.92 -3.44 0.14
CA ILE A 89 -8.92 -2.10 -0.46
C ILE A 89 -7.62 -1.37 -0.12
N ARG A 90 -7.19 -1.42 1.15
CA ARG A 90 -5.88 -0.89 1.57
C ARG A 90 -4.72 -1.53 0.81
N GLY A 91 -4.71 -2.87 0.72
CA GLY A 91 -3.65 -3.63 0.08
C GLY A 91 -3.49 -3.25 -1.39
N ILE A 92 -4.60 -3.20 -2.12
CA ILE A 92 -4.62 -2.80 -3.55
C ILE A 92 -4.20 -1.33 -3.69
N GLY A 93 -4.82 -0.42 -2.94
CA GLY A 93 -4.55 1.02 -3.04
C GLY A 93 -3.09 1.37 -2.75
N MET A 94 -2.52 0.86 -1.66
CA MET A 94 -1.13 1.13 -1.28
C MET A 94 -0.12 0.50 -2.25
N ALA A 95 -0.40 -0.71 -2.76
CA ALA A 95 0.46 -1.36 -3.74
C ALA A 95 0.45 -0.60 -5.08
N ALA A 96 -0.73 -0.21 -5.56
CA ALA A 96 -0.86 0.57 -6.79
C ALA A 96 -0.25 1.97 -6.68
N ALA A 97 -0.33 2.60 -5.50
CA ALA A 97 0.26 3.91 -5.24
C ALA A 97 1.81 3.94 -5.37
N GLN A 98 2.47 2.77 -5.40
CA GLN A 98 3.91 2.65 -5.65
C GLN A 98 4.27 2.56 -7.14
N LEU A 99 3.30 2.33 -8.03
CA LEU A 99 3.55 2.07 -9.45
C LEU A 99 3.84 3.32 -10.29
N GLY A 100 3.71 4.52 -9.71
CA GLY A 100 3.92 5.78 -10.44
C GLY A 100 2.95 5.98 -11.60
N LEU A 101 1.67 5.63 -11.41
CA LEU A 101 0.62 5.79 -12.42
C LEU A 101 0.36 7.29 -12.71
N SER A 102 -0.26 7.57 -13.85
CA SER A 102 -0.74 8.93 -14.15
C SER A 102 -1.83 9.39 -13.17
N PRO A 103 -2.01 10.70 -12.96
CA PRO A 103 -3.10 11.23 -12.15
C PRO A 103 -4.49 10.70 -12.54
N GLU A 104 -4.75 10.54 -13.84
CA GLU A 104 -6.01 10.03 -14.37
C GLU A 104 -6.22 8.56 -14.01
N GLN A 105 -5.17 7.74 -14.08
CA GLN A 105 -5.21 6.34 -13.67
C GLN A 105 -5.45 6.20 -12.16
N TYR A 106 -4.81 7.05 -11.35
CA TYR A 106 -5.07 7.08 -9.91
C TYR A 106 -6.49 7.53 -9.59
N ALA A 107 -6.99 8.57 -10.26
CA ALA A 107 -8.36 9.03 -10.08
C ALA A 107 -9.38 7.92 -10.41
N ALA A 108 -9.19 7.21 -11.52
CA ALA A 108 -10.02 6.07 -11.90
C ALA A 108 -9.94 4.95 -10.85
N LEU A 109 -8.74 4.58 -10.42
CA LEU A 109 -8.53 3.55 -9.40
C LEU A 109 -9.25 3.89 -8.09
N PHE A 110 -9.03 5.08 -7.54
CA PHE A 110 -9.60 5.44 -6.25
C PHE A 110 -11.11 5.65 -6.31
N THR A 111 -11.65 6.04 -7.48
CA THR A 111 -13.10 6.01 -7.73
C THR A 111 -13.64 4.57 -7.65
N THR A 112 -12.97 3.60 -8.27
CA THR A 112 -13.38 2.20 -8.19
C THR A 112 -13.26 1.64 -6.76
N LEU A 113 -12.14 1.90 -6.08
CA LEU A 113 -11.97 1.46 -4.68
C LEU A 113 -12.99 2.10 -3.73
N ARG A 114 -13.38 3.36 -3.98
CA ARG A 114 -14.48 4.03 -3.27
C ARG A 114 -15.80 3.30 -3.48
N ALA A 115 -16.13 2.95 -4.72
CA ALA A 115 -17.34 2.18 -5.03
C ALA A 115 -17.34 0.80 -4.36
N GLU A 116 -16.20 0.11 -4.30
CA GLU A 116 -16.08 -1.15 -3.55
C GLU A 116 -16.24 -0.97 -2.04
N ALA A 117 -15.72 0.13 -1.47
CA ALA A 117 -15.91 0.44 -0.07
C ALA A 117 -17.39 0.69 0.26
N GLU A 118 -18.15 1.34 -0.62
CA GLU A 118 -19.58 1.61 -0.45
C GLU A 118 -20.44 0.34 -0.39
N LYS A 119 -19.94 -0.79 -0.89
CA LYS A 119 -20.58 -2.11 -0.75
C LYS A 119 -20.39 -2.73 0.65
N ILE A 120 -19.57 -2.14 1.52
CA ILE A 120 -19.34 -2.64 2.88
C ILE A 120 -20.46 -2.12 3.80
N THR A 121 -21.36 -3.01 4.20
CA THR A 121 -22.52 -2.64 5.02
C THR A 121 -22.21 -2.49 6.51
N HIS A 122 -21.08 -3.03 7.00
CA HIS A 122 -20.64 -2.87 8.39
C HIS A 122 -20.00 -1.48 8.57
N PRO A 123 -20.62 -0.54 9.32
CA PRO A 123 -20.21 0.86 9.33
C PRO A 123 -18.77 1.10 9.80
N PRO A 124 -18.26 0.42 10.86
CA PRO A 124 -16.85 0.56 11.24
C PRO A 124 -15.88 0.16 10.13
N SER A 125 -16.13 -0.97 9.45
CA SER A 125 -15.26 -1.44 8.36
C SER A 125 -15.31 -0.51 7.14
N TYR A 126 -16.49 0.04 6.83
CA TYR A 126 -16.64 1.04 5.78
C TYR A 126 -15.84 2.31 6.08
N ALA A 127 -15.97 2.86 7.28
CA ALA A 127 -15.21 4.04 7.68
C ALA A 127 -13.69 3.77 7.67
N ILE A 128 -13.26 2.59 8.11
CA ILE A 128 -11.85 2.17 8.03
C ILE A 128 -11.38 2.05 6.56
N ALA A 129 -12.21 1.54 5.65
CA ALA A 129 -11.89 1.49 4.22
C ALA A 129 -11.66 2.90 3.65
N LEU A 130 -12.46 3.90 4.08
CA LEU A 130 -12.25 5.29 3.67
C LEU A 130 -10.95 5.88 4.21
N THR A 131 -10.58 5.59 5.46
CA THR A 131 -9.25 5.92 5.98
C THR A 131 -8.15 5.36 5.08
N TYR A 132 -8.26 4.09 4.69
CA TYR A 132 -7.25 3.44 3.84
C TYR A 132 -7.20 3.98 2.42
N ILE A 133 -8.33 4.37 1.84
CA ILE A 133 -8.37 5.03 0.53
C ILE A 133 -7.67 6.39 0.64
N ALA A 134 -7.98 7.21 1.64
CA ALA A 134 -7.35 8.52 1.84
C ALA A 134 -5.83 8.41 2.00
N MET A 135 -5.36 7.43 2.79
CA MET A 135 -3.92 7.14 2.92
C MET A 135 -3.28 6.74 1.58
N SER A 136 -3.95 5.88 0.81
CA SER A 136 -3.45 5.41 -0.48
C SER A 136 -3.37 6.55 -1.50
N GLN A 137 -4.37 7.44 -1.51
CA GLN A 137 -4.38 8.66 -2.32
C GLN A 137 -3.21 9.58 -1.94
N ALA A 138 -2.99 9.82 -0.65
CA ALA A 138 -1.86 10.59 -0.15
C ALA A 138 -0.52 9.98 -0.58
N PHE A 139 -0.40 8.66 -0.50
CA PHE A 139 0.79 7.94 -0.94
C PHE A 139 1.02 8.07 -2.45
N ALA A 140 -0.04 8.07 -3.25
CA ALA A 140 0.01 8.32 -4.70
C ALA A 140 0.30 9.80 -5.05
N GLY A 141 0.25 10.71 -4.07
CA GLY A 141 0.40 12.16 -4.28
C GLY A 141 -0.92 12.89 -4.59
N ASP A 142 -2.05 12.18 -4.60
CA ASP A 142 -3.39 12.75 -4.74
C ASP A 142 -3.88 13.33 -3.39
N ASN A 143 -3.32 14.47 -3.02
CA ASN A 143 -3.66 15.13 -1.75
C ASN A 143 -5.12 15.62 -1.73
N ALA A 144 -5.61 16.11 -2.86
CA ALA A 144 -6.98 16.63 -2.96
C ALA A 144 -8.02 15.52 -2.81
N GLY A 145 -7.81 14.38 -3.46
CA GLY A 145 -8.63 13.19 -3.29
C GLY A 145 -8.57 12.66 -1.87
N ALA A 146 -7.37 12.59 -1.25
CA ALA A 146 -7.23 12.16 0.15
C ALA A 146 -8.07 13.02 1.10
N TRP A 147 -8.02 14.35 0.95
CA TRP A 147 -8.84 15.25 1.77
C TRP A 147 -10.33 15.09 1.51
N LYS A 148 -10.74 14.91 0.25
CA LYS A 148 -12.15 14.70 -0.09
C LYS A 148 -12.67 13.42 0.55
N THR A 149 -11.95 12.31 0.41
CA THR A 149 -12.31 11.03 1.00
C THR A 149 -12.42 11.13 2.52
N ALA A 150 -11.45 11.76 3.18
CA ALA A 150 -11.51 11.98 4.63
C ALA A 150 -12.70 12.87 5.03
N SER A 151 -12.98 13.93 4.27
CA SER A 151 -14.10 14.85 4.55
C SER A 151 -15.48 14.17 4.48
N ASP A 152 -15.60 13.12 3.66
CA ASP A 152 -16.85 12.35 3.51
C ASP A 152 -17.10 11.36 4.66
N MET A 153 -16.18 11.25 5.62
CA MET A 153 -16.31 10.35 6.75
C MET A 153 -17.20 10.92 7.84
N GLU A 154 -18.28 10.22 8.16
CA GLU A 154 -19.25 10.62 9.21
C GLU A 154 -18.67 10.52 10.62
N ASN A 155 -17.83 9.51 10.90
CA ASN A 155 -17.23 9.35 12.22
C ASN A 155 -16.06 10.33 12.42
N ASP A 156 -16.24 11.32 13.30
CA ASP A 156 -15.25 12.37 13.57
C ASP A 156 -13.89 11.83 13.99
N ALA A 157 -13.83 10.85 14.89
CA ALA A 157 -12.57 10.30 15.37
C ALA A 157 -11.78 9.62 14.24
N LEU A 158 -12.47 8.87 13.38
CA LEU A 158 -11.85 8.23 12.21
C LEU A 158 -11.50 9.26 11.12
N ARG A 159 -12.31 10.31 10.93
CA ARG A 159 -11.99 11.43 10.04
C ARG A 159 -10.72 12.16 10.46
N HIS A 160 -10.60 12.49 11.75
CA HIS A 160 -9.38 13.08 12.32
C HIS A 160 -8.17 12.17 12.15
N LYS A 161 -8.35 10.86 12.35
CA LYS A 161 -7.29 9.87 12.12
C LYS A 161 -6.88 9.81 10.65
N ALA A 162 -7.83 9.84 9.71
CA ALA A 162 -7.53 9.84 8.28
C ALA A 162 -6.72 11.07 7.84
N TYR A 163 -7.08 12.26 8.33
CA TYR A 163 -6.28 13.46 8.09
C TYR A 163 -4.88 13.38 8.72
N GLY A 164 -4.77 12.86 9.94
CA GLY A 164 -3.49 12.67 10.63
C GLY A 164 -2.56 11.71 9.88
N GLU A 165 -3.04 10.51 9.55
CA GLU A 165 -2.25 9.50 8.82
C GLU A 165 -1.91 9.96 7.40
N THR A 166 -2.80 10.72 6.74
CA THR A 166 -2.51 11.40 5.47
C THR A 166 -1.35 12.39 5.62
N ALA A 167 -1.33 13.19 6.70
CA ALA A 167 -0.25 14.13 6.97
C ALA A 167 1.10 13.43 7.20
N GLU A 168 1.10 12.31 7.92
CA GLU A 168 2.29 11.49 8.15
C GLU A 168 2.89 10.99 6.83
N ILE A 169 2.05 10.48 5.92
CA ILE A 169 2.48 10.01 4.59
C ILE A 169 3.03 11.18 3.77
N GLN A 170 2.33 12.31 3.73
CA GLN A 170 2.76 13.50 2.98
C GLN A 170 4.10 14.02 3.49
N ALA A 171 4.29 14.10 4.81
CA ALA A 171 5.55 14.52 5.43
C ALA A 171 6.69 13.55 5.14
N GLY A 172 6.43 12.23 5.23
CA GLY A 172 7.41 11.20 4.87
C GLY A 172 7.84 11.27 3.40
N LYS A 173 6.98 11.76 2.51
CA LYS A 173 7.30 12.06 1.10
C LYS A 173 7.88 13.46 0.87
N GLY A 174 8.17 14.22 1.94
CA GLY A 174 8.73 15.56 1.88
C GLY A 174 7.73 16.68 1.54
N ASN A 175 6.43 16.38 1.43
CA ASN A 175 5.39 17.37 1.15
C ASN A 175 4.84 17.98 2.45
N THR A 176 5.64 18.86 3.06
CA THR A 176 5.29 19.52 4.32
C THR A 176 4.09 20.46 4.21
N GLN A 177 3.90 21.11 3.06
CA GLN A 177 2.74 21.98 2.86
C GLN A 177 1.42 21.20 2.88
N ALA A 178 1.37 20.06 2.18
CA ALA A 178 0.19 19.20 2.21
C ALA A 178 -0.04 18.62 3.61
N ALA A 179 1.02 18.17 4.30
CA ALA A 179 0.93 17.65 5.66
C ALA A 179 0.36 18.69 6.64
N MET A 180 0.86 19.93 6.60
CA MET A 180 0.35 21.04 7.41
C MET A 180 -1.14 21.29 7.14
N LYS A 181 -1.54 21.30 5.85
CA LYS A 181 -2.95 21.45 5.48
C LYS A 181 -3.81 20.29 5.97
N SER A 182 -3.37 19.05 5.85
CA SER A 182 -4.08 17.87 6.37
C SER A 182 -4.35 17.98 7.86
N ILE A 183 -3.34 18.38 8.65
CA ILE A 183 -3.53 18.58 10.10
C ILE A 183 -4.47 19.76 10.37
N GLY A 184 -4.39 20.83 9.58
CA GLY A 184 -5.28 21.99 9.68
C GLY A 184 -6.77 21.65 9.48
N LEU A 185 -7.09 20.56 8.76
CA LEU A 185 -8.46 20.07 8.55
C LEU A 185 -9.01 19.26 9.75
N ILE A 186 -8.17 18.95 10.74
CA ILE A 186 -8.61 18.28 11.97
C ILE A 186 -9.27 19.32 12.89
N GLU A 187 -10.52 19.08 13.28
CA GLU A 187 -11.30 20.01 14.10
C GLU A 187 -10.89 19.91 15.57
N SER A 188 -10.68 18.67 16.05
CA SER A 188 -10.27 18.42 17.44
C SER A 188 -8.83 18.86 17.70
N GLU A 189 -8.66 19.79 18.64
CA GLU A 189 -7.35 20.28 19.07
C GLU A 189 -6.43 19.15 19.58
N ALA A 190 -6.97 18.19 20.32
CA ALA A 190 -6.19 17.06 20.84
C ALA A 190 -5.60 16.21 19.71
N TYR A 191 -6.39 15.94 18.66
CA TYR A 191 -5.92 15.23 17.47
C TYR A 191 -4.92 16.09 16.67
N ARG A 192 -5.18 17.39 16.49
CA ARG A 192 -4.23 18.31 15.83
C ARG A 192 -2.88 18.30 16.51
N ASN A 193 -2.85 18.53 17.82
CA ASN A 193 -1.61 18.54 18.60
C ASN A 193 -0.87 17.21 18.50
N LYS A 194 -1.59 16.08 18.53
CA LYS A 194 -0.98 14.76 18.32
C LYS A 194 -0.36 14.63 16.93
N SER A 195 -1.09 15.01 15.87
CA SER A 195 -0.58 14.90 14.49
C SER A 195 0.60 15.82 14.24
N TYR A 196 0.58 17.06 14.76
CA TYR A 196 1.74 17.96 14.70
C TYR A 196 2.96 17.38 15.38
N SER A 197 2.82 16.80 16.59
CA SER A 197 3.92 16.12 17.28
C SER A 197 4.49 14.95 16.47
N ILE A 198 3.63 14.11 15.88
CA ILE A 198 4.08 12.96 15.09
C ILE A 198 4.80 13.41 13.82
N VAL A 199 4.24 14.36 13.06
CA VAL A 199 4.89 14.86 11.84
C VAL A 199 6.19 15.59 12.16
N CYS A 200 6.24 16.39 13.23
CA CYS A 200 7.49 16.96 13.74
C CYS A 200 8.55 15.87 13.97
N LYS A 201 8.18 14.77 14.64
CA LYS A 201 9.07 13.64 14.87
C LYS A 201 9.55 13.00 13.57
N ILE A 202 8.64 12.71 12.63
CA ILE A 202 8.98 12.14 11.31
C ILE A 202 9.98 13.02 10.57
N LEU A 203 9.75 14.34 10.54
CA LEU A 203 10.64 15.28 9.86
C LEU A 203 12.00 15.39 10.58
N THR A 204 12.00 15.37 11.91
CA THR A 204 13.23 15.39 12.72
C THR A 204 14.09 14.14 12.49
N ASP A 205 13.46 12.96 12.48
CA ASP A 205 14.15 11.68 12.29
C ASP A 205 14.77 11.56 10.88
N ASN A 206 14.18 12.24 9.90
CA ASN A 206 14.66 12.26 8.52
C ASN A 206 15.54 13.49 8.18
N ALA A 207 15.76 14.40 9.14
CA ALA A 207 16.49 15.63 8.90
C ALA A 207 17.99 15.35 8.68
N LYS A 208 18.57 15.99 7.66
CA LYS A 208 20.00 15.86 7.33
C LYS A 208 20.77 17.19 7.39
N GLN A 209 20.04 18.29 7.47
CA GLN A 209 20.56 19.64 7.45
C GLN A 209 19.62 20.58 8.20
N ASP A 210 20.10 21.78 8.53
CA ASP A 210 19.35 22.76 9.32
C ASP A 210 17.99 23.12 8.72
N LEU A 211 17.90 23.18 7.37
CA LEU A 211 16.64 23.44 6.70
C LEU A 211 15.59 22.35 6.96
N ASP A 212 15.98 21.09 7.16
CA ASP A 212 15.03 20.02 7.48
C ASP A 212 14.56 20.10 8.93
N TYR A 213 15.45 20.49 9.84
CA TYR A 213 15.06 20.79 11.22
C TYR A 213 14.13 22.00 11.31
N GLN A 214 14.31 23.00 10.46
CA GLN A 214 13.37 24.13 10.38
C GLN A 214 11.97 23.65 9.97
N LYS A 215 11.87 22.76 8.97
CA LYS A 215 10.58 22.16 8.60
C LYS A 215 9.96 21.43 9.79
N ALA A 216 10.72 20.67 10.57
CA ALA A 216 10.20 20.00 11.77
C ALA A 216 9.74 21.01 12.83
N PHE A 217 10.51 22.08 13.04
CA PHE A 217 10.19 23.16 13.97
C PHE A 217 8.87 23.84 13.64
N ASP A 218 8.57 24.09 12.36
CA ASP A 218 7.31 24.72 11.95
C ASP A 218 6.08 23.89 12.41
N PHE A 219 6.18 22.55 12.41
CA PHE A 219 5.13 21.67 12.95
C PHE A 219 5.10 21.70 14.49
N ALA A 220 6.27 21.73 15.15
CA ALA A 220 6.32 21.86 16.61
C ALA A 220 5.68 23.19 17.07
N ASP A 221 5.94 24.29 16.36
CA ASP A 221 5.40 25.60 16.71
C ASP A 221 3.89 25.72 16.46
N ALA A 222 3.35 24.95 15.50
CA ALA A 222 1.91 24.87 15.27
C ALA A 222 1.12 24.17 16.41
N ILE A 223 1.80 23.47 17.33
CA ILE A 223 1.17 22.82 18.49
C ILE A 223 0.65 23.89 19.45
N THR A 224 -0.64 23.85 19.81
CA THR A 224 -1.24 24.83 20.73
C THR A 224 -0.99 24.48 22.20
N ASN A 225 -0.91 23.19 22.52
CA ASN A 225 -0.64 22.73 23.88
C ASN A 225 0.83 23.00 24.27
N PRO A 226 1.11 23.85 25.28
CA PRO A 226 2.48 24.28 25.59
C PRO A 226 3.42 23.15 26.00
N TYR A 227 2.90 22.15 26.71
CA TYR A 227 3.70 20.98 27.12
C TYR A 227 4.14 20.16 25.90
N LYS A 228 3.22 19.83 25.00
CA LYS A 228 3.52 19.09 23.76
C LYS A 228 4.41 19.90 22.81
N LYS A 229 4.24 21.23 22.75
CA LYS A 229 5.11 22.13 21.97
C LYS A 229 6.55 22.05 22.49
N ALA A 230 6.74 22.23 23.80
CA ALA A 230 8.06 22.17 24.42
C ALA A 230 8.71 20.80 24.23
N GLU A 231 7.95 19.71 24.39
CA GLU A 231 8.41 18.34 24.14
C GLU A 231 8.88 18.13 22.69
N ALA A 232 8.10 18.58 21.70
CA ALA A 232 8.46 18.47 20.29
C ALA A 232 9.72 19.29 19.95
N MET A 233 9.84 20.52 20.49
CA MET A 233 11.04 21.35 20.31
C MET A 233 12.27 20.73 20.99
N GLN A 234 12.10 20.15 22.18
CA GLN A 234 13.17 19.44 22.89
C GLN A 234 13.67 18.23 22.10
N TYR A 235 12.76 17.51 21.43
CA TYR A 235 13.11 16.39 20.56
C TYR A 235 14.01 16.82 19.40
N ILE A 236 13.69 17.95 18.74
CA ILE A 236 14.52 18.54 17.68
C ILE A 236 15.93 18.85 18.19
N VAL A 237 16.04 19.51 19.35
CA VAL A 237 17.34 19.89 19.94
C VAL A 237 18.20 18.66 20.20
N ILE A 238 17.63 17.62 20.82
CA ILE A 238 18.36 16.38 21.13
C ILE A 238 18.83 15.71 19.84
N ALA A 239 17.95 15.56 18.84
CA ALA A 239 18.30 14.94 17.57
C ALA A 239 19.44 15.66 16.86
N ARG A 240 19.43 17.01 16.84
CA ARG A 240 20.51 17.83 16.27
C ARG A 240 21.86 17.62 16.96
N GLN A 241 21.85 17.59 18.29
CA GLN A 241 23.06 17.38 19.08
C GLN A 241 23.65 15.99 18.86
N THR A 242 22.80 14.96 18.81
CA THR A 242 23.22 13.58 18.54
C THR A 242 23.86 13.44 17.16
N GLN A 243 23.22 13.98 16.11
CA GLN A 243 23.80 13.93 14.75
C GLN A 243 25.15 14.66 14.66
N ALA A 244 25.29 15.82 15.31
CA ALA A 244 26.55 16.56 15.35
C ALA A 244 27.67 15.76 16.06
N ALA A 245 27.33 15.07 17.17
CA ALA A 245 28.27 14.23 17.90
C ALA A 245 28.73 13.02 17.08
N GLU A 246 27.80 12.35 16.37
CA GLU A 246 28.09 11.23 15.48
C GLU A 246 28.96 11.64 14.28
N ALA A 247 28.64 12.77 13.66
CA ALA A 247 29.43 13.33 12.56
C ALA A 247 30.87 13.62 13.03
N HIS A 248 31.04 14.28 14.17
CA HIS A 248 32.36 14.56 14.74
C HIS A 248 33.13 13.28 15.08
N LYS A 249 32.47 12.25 15.64
CA LYS A 249 33.11 10.95 15.90
C LYS A 249 33.58 10.29 14.59
N SER A 250 32.76 10.29 13.55
CA SER A 250 33.10 9.70 12.26
C SER A 250 34.29 10.41 11.58
N LEU A 251 34.42 11.73 11.74
CA LEU A 251 35.55 12.50 11.23
C LEU A 251 36.86 12.15 11.93
N LYS A 252 36.81 11.92 13.25
CA LYS A 252 37.95 11.43 14.03
C LYS A 252 38.36 10.01 13.65
N GLU A 253 37.40 9.10 13.50
CA GLU A 253 37.66 7.71 13.10
C GLU A 253 38.26 7.60 11.69
N ASN A 254 37.90 8.52 10.79
CA ASN A 254 38.44 8.59 9.43
C ASN A 254 39.73 9.44 9.29
N GLY A 255 40.29 9.94 10.39
CA GLY A 255 41.54 10.72 10.39
C GLY A 255 41.45 12.08 9.69
N ILE A 256 40.23 12.61 9.50
CA ILE A 256 39.98 13.88 8.78
C ILE A 256 40.16 15.09 9.71
N THR A 257 40.03 14.88 11.02
CA THR A 257 40.22 15.92 12.05
C THR A 257 41.00 15.36 13.24
N ASN A 258 41.99 16.10 13.75
CA ASN A 258 42.67 15.79 15.02
C ASN A 258 41.76 16.05 16.23
#